data_AF-A0A0B6XXL5-F1
#
_entry.id   AF-A0A0B6XXL5-F1
#
_cell.length_a   1.000
_cell.length_b   1.000
_cell.length_c   1.000
_cell.angle_alpha   90.00
_cell.angle_beta   90.00
_cell.angle_gamma   90.00
#
_symmetry.space_group_name_H-M   'P 1'
#
loop_
_entity.id
_entity.type
_entity.pdbx_description
1 polymer ?
#
loop_
_entity_poly.entity_id
_entity_poly.type
_entity_poly.pdbx_seq_one_letter_code
_entity_poly.pdbx_strand_id
1 'polypeptide(L)' 'MATSTTQLGHTASSGYWGNSKVICDVKVWLLADQIGVECEVKCHIFDFDESYCSIMTTTIVSQKPKFNQCLDC' A
#
# COMPACT_ATOMS: atom_id res chain seq x y z
N MET A 1 14.88 -4.35 20.21
CA MET A 1 14.88 -5.45 19.23
C MET A 1 14.67 -4.77 17.88
N ALA A 2 15.67 -4.79 17.01
CA ALA A 2 15.56 -4.13 15.71
C ALA A 2 14.70 -5.02 14.82
N THR A 3 13.47 -4.62 14.55
CA THR A 3 12.61 -5.29 13.58
C THR A 3 13.24 -5.06 12.21
N SER A 4 14.01 -6.01 11.72
CA SER A 4 14.60 -5.94 10.38
C SER A 4 13.49 -6.15 9.36
N THR A 5 13.12 -5.08 8.65
CA THR A 5 12.14 -5.10 7.56
C THR A 5 12.87 -5.00 6.23
N THR A 6 12.65 -5.95 5.33
CA THR A 6 13.20 -5.90 3.97
C THR A 6 12.10 -5.51 3.00
N GLN A 7 12.24 -4.38 2.30
CA GLN A 7 11.30 -4.00 1.26
C GLN A 7 11.44 -4.94 0.06
N LEU A 8 10.34 -5.62 -0.26
CA LEU A 8 10.23 -6.60 -1.34
C LEU A 8 9.78 -5.98 -2.66
N GLY A 9 8.93 -4.95 -2.57
CA GLY A 9 8.27 -4.40 -3.74
C GLY A 9 7.71 -3.01 -3.49
N HIS A 10 7.53 -2.30 -4.58
CA HIS A 10 6.91 -0.98 -4.63
C HIS A 10 6.15 -0.87 -5.94
N THR A 11 4.83 -0.71 -5.85
CA THR A 11 3.99 -0.50 -7.02
C THR A 11 3.14 0.73 -6.78
N ALA A 12 3.24 1.70 -7.69
CA ALA A 12 2.34 2.83 -7.74
C ALA A 12 1.32 2.59 -8.85
N SER A 13 0.04 2.74 -8.54
CA SER A 13 -1.05 2.74 -9.51
C SER A 13 -1.79 4.07 -9.44
N SER A 14 -2.32 4.51 -10.57
CA SER A 14 -3.18 5.69 -10.60
C SER A 14 -4.40 5.40 -11.45
N GLY A 15 -5.53 5.92 -11.02
CA GLY A 15 -6.81 5.73 -11.66
C GLY A 15 -7.75 6.90 -11.35
N TYR A 16 -8.92 6.87 -11.97
CA TYR A 16 -9.98 7.82 -11.68
C TYR A 16 -11.13 7.07 -11.03
N TRP A 17 -11.62 7.61 -9.91
CA TRP A 17 -12.84 7.14 -9.28
C TRP A 17 -13.85 8.28 -9.29
N GLY A 18 -14.82 8.21 -10.21
CA GLY A 18 -15.68 9.35 -10.51
C GLY A 18 -14.87 10.53 -11.07
N ASN A 19 -15.01 11.70 -10.46
CA ASN A 19 -14.28 12.93 -10.83
C ASN A 19 -12.96 13.11 -10.08
N SER A 20 -12.59 12.17 -9.21
CA SER A 20 -11.39 12.26 -8.39
C SER A 20 -10.28 11.40 -8.99
N LYS A 21 -9.08 11.95 -9.07
CA LYS A 21 -7.86 11.22 -9.43
C LYS A 21 -7.32 10.55 -8.16
N VAL A 22 -7.11 9.25 -8.22
CA VAL A 22 -6.60 8.46 -7.09
C VAL A 22 -5.23 7.92 -7.47
N ILE A 23 -4.23 8.20 -6.65
CA ILE A 23 -2.87 7.68 -6.80
C ILE A 23 -2.57 6.82 -5.59
N CYS A 24 -2.46 5.51 -5.77
CA CYS A 24 -2.16 4.55 -4.71
C CYS A 24 -0.74 4.05 -4.81
N ASP A 25 -0.04 4.07 -3.68
CA ASP A 25 1.31 3.56 -3.51
C ASP A 25 1.26 2.33 -2.61
N VAL A 26 1.74 1.19 -3.09
CA VAL A 26 1.77 -0.06 -2.33
C VAL A 26 3.21 -0.45 -2.04
N LYS A 27 3.55 -0.53 -0.77
CA LYS A 27 4.84 -1.02 -0.27
C LYS A 27 4.65 -2.35 0.41
N VAL A 28 5.57 -3.27 0.13
CA VAL A 28 5.56 -4.61 0.70
C VAL A 28 6.86 -4.84 1.44
N TRP A 29 6.77 -5.24 2.72
CA TRP A 29 7.90 -5.55 3.57
C TRP A 29 7.81 -6.98 4.09
N LEU A 30 8.94 -7.69 4.06
CA LEU A 30 9.13 -8.92 4.82
C LEU A 30 9.53 -8.58 6.24
N LEU A 31 8.80 -9.12 7.21
CA LEU A 31 9.15 -9.04 8.62
C LEU A 31 10.13 -10.18 8.94
N ALA A 32 11.35 -9.89 9.35
CA ALA A 32 12.35 -10.94 9.62
C ALA A 32 11.97 -11.83 10.82
N ASP A 33 11.24 -11.29 11.80
CA ASP A 33 10.91 -11.97 13.06
C ASP A 33 9.63 -12.81 12.99
N GLN A 34 8.79 -12.61 11.98
CA GLN A 34 7.58 -13.40 11.76
C GLN A 34 7.51 -13.66 10.27
N ILE A 35 7.56 -14.93 9.84
CA ILE A 35 7.40 -15.34 8.43
C ILE A 35 6.09 -14.75 7.88
N GLY A 36 6.15 -13.51 7.44
CA GLY A 36 5.02 -12.61 7.51
C GLY A 36 5.35 -11.39 6.69
N VAL A 37 4.32 -10.92 6.01
CA VAL A 37 4.44 -9.82 5.08
C VAL A 37 3.55 -8.69 5.59
N GLU A 38 4.13 -7.50 5.66
CA GLU A 38 3.43 -6.26 5.93
C GLU A 38 3.29 -5.49 4.62
N CYS A 39 2.08 -5.03 4.35
CA CYS A 39 1.78 -4.24 3.17
C CYS A 39 1.17 -2.91 3.60
N GLU A 40 1.81 -1.81 3.20
CA GLU A 40 1.29 -0.46 3.35
C GLU A 40 0.73 -0.01 2.00
N VAL A 41 -0.57 0.28 1.97
CA VAL A 41 -1.23 0.90 0.82
C VAL A 41 -1.56 2.33 1.20
N LYS A 42 -1.03 3.30 0.45
CA LYS A 42 -1.26 4.72 0.64
C LYS A 42 -1.86 5.33 -0.62
N CYS A 43 -3.15 5.66 -0.56
CA CYS A 43 -3.86 6.31 -1.65
C CYS A 43 -4.02 7.81 -1.38
N HIS A 44 -3.58 8.61 -2.34
CA HIS A 44 -3.81 10.05 -2.41
C HIS A 44 -4.97 10.32 -3.37
N ILE A 45 -6.03 10.92 -2.84
CA ILE A 45 -7.20 11.32 -3.61
C ILE A 45 -7.06 12.81 -3.91
N PHE A 46 -7.13 13.16 -5.19
CA PHE A 46 -7.14 14.52 -5.69
C PHE A 46 -8.51 14.79 -6.31
N ASP A 47 -9.08 15.95 -6.02
CA ASP A 47 -10.28 16.43 -6.71
C ASP A 47 -9.98 16.83 -8.15
N PHE A 48 -11.02 17.14 -8.92
CA PHE A 48 -10.93 17.47 -10.34
C PHE A 48 -9.98 18.65 -10.65
N ASP A 49 -9.85 19.60 -9.72
CA ASP A 49 -8.89 20.71 -9.79
C ASP A 49 -7.46 20.33 -9.36
N GLU A 50 -7.15 19.03 -9.29
CA GLU A 50 -5.91 18.44 -8.73
C GLU A 50 -5.58 18.91 -7.31
N SER A 51 -6.58 19.47 -6.62
CA SER A 51 -6.49 19.86 -5.23
C SER A 51 -6.52 18.61 -4.36
N TYR A 52 -5.54 18.47 -3.50
CA TYR A 52 -5.43 17.32 -2.61
C TYR A 52 -6.65 17.24 -1.68
N CYS A 53 -7.38 16.13 -1.77
CA CYS A 53 -8.64 15.93 -1.06
C CYS A 53 -8.47 15.09 0.21
N SER A 54 -7.76 13.95 0.12
CA SER A 54 -7.59 13.03 1.26
C SER A 54 -6.48 12.00 1.04
N ILE A 55 -5.95 11.44 2.14
CA ILE A 55 -5.09 10.25 2.15
C ILE A 55 -5.85 9.14 2.84
N MET A 56 -5.88 7.98 2.21
CA MET A 56 -6.25 6.73 2.84
C MET A 56 -5.00 5.87 2.98
N THR A 57 -4.72 5.42 4.20
CA THR A 57 -3.62 4.48 4.46
C THR A 57 -4.19 3.24 5.12
N THR A 58 -3.85 2.07 4.59
CA THR A 58 -4.17 0.79 5.22
C THR A 58 -2.92 -0.06 5.32
N THR A 59 -2.77 -0.76 6.45
CA THR A 59 -1.65 -1.65 6.72
C THR A 59 -2.20 -3.06 6.93
N ILE A 60 -1.76 -4.00 6.11
CA ILE A 60 -2.17 -5.40 6.18
C ILE A 60 -0.97 -6.22 6.62
N VAL A 61 -1.10 -6.89 7.78
CA VAL A 61 -0.09 -7.83 8.28
C VAL A 61 -0.63 -9.25 8.14
N SER A 62 0.04 -10.07 7.33
CA SER A 62 -0.34 -11.47 7.12
C SER A 62 0.77 -12.41 7.58
N GLN A 63 0.47 -13.26 8.57
CA GLN A 63 1.37 -14.30 9.11
C GLN A 63 1.44 -15.58 8.23
N LYS A 64 0.68 -15.61 7.12
CA LYS A 64 0.74 -16.66 6.08
C LYS A 64 0.72 -15.97 4.71
N PRO A 65 1.85 -15.45 4.25
CA PRO A 65 1.87 -14.56 3.11
C PRO A 65 1.52 -15.33 1.83
N LYS A 66 0.31 -15.08 1.29
CA LYS A 66 0.12 -15.18 -0.15
C LYS A 66 0.54 -13.82 -0.69
N PHE A 67 1.67 -13.76 -1.40
CA PHE A 67 2.20 -12.52 -2.00
C PHE A 67 1.12 -11.74 -2.79
N ASN A 68 0.16 -12.45 -3.37
CA ASN A 68 -0.97 -11.87 -4.11
C ASN A 68 -1.98 -11.10 -3.23
N GLN A 69 -2.05 -11.29 -1.91
CA GLN A 69 -3.01 -10.56 -1.06
C GLN A 69 -2.77 -9.05 -1.03
N CYS A 70 -1.54 -8.61 -1.31
CA CYS A 70 -1.22 -7.18 -1.38
C CYS A 70 -1.41 -6.58 -2.77
N LEU A 71 -1.70 -7.41 -3.78
CA LEU A 71 -1.93 -7.03 -5.17
C LEU A 71 -3.41 -7.14 -5.58
N ASP A 72 -4.25 -7.81 -4.77
CA ASP A 72 -5.70 -7.99 -4.96
C ASP A 72 -6.54 -6.86 -4.32
N CYS A 73 -5.94 -5.70 -4.02
CA CYS A 73 -6.65 -4.50 -3.54
C CYS A 73 -7.08 -3.60 -4.71
#